data_AF-A0A0M8ZTF6-F1
#
_entry.id   AF-A0A0M8ZTF6-F1
#
_cell.length_a   1.000
_cell.length_b   1.000
_cell.length_c   1.000
_cell.angle_alpha   90.00
_cell.angle_beta   90.00
_cell.angle_gamma   90.00
#
_symmetry.space_group_name_H-M   'P 1'
#
loop_
_entity.id
_entity.type
_entity.pdbx_description
1 polymer ?
#
loop_
_entity_poly.entity_id
_entity_poly.type
_entity_poly.pdbx_seq_one_letter_code
_entity_poly.pdbx_strand_id
1 'polypeptide(L)'
;MTIILNLKLHLTFLHLENSDVLINAKKDGESPKAGTQKKASAAQLRITKDINELNLPKTCGTEFPDPDDLLSFKLIICPDEGFYRGGRFVFSFKVGPNYPHEPPKVKCETQVYHPNIDLDGNVCLNILREDWKPVLTINSIVYGLQYLFLEPNPEDPLNKDAAEVLQNNRRAFEQNVAKAMRGGYVGAFYFERCLK
;
A
#
# COMPACT_ATOMS: atom_id res chain seq x y z
N MET A 1 -10.13 -13.74 -9.49
CA MET A 1 -11.40 -13.00 -9.66
C MET A 1 -12.08 -12.65 -8.32
N THR A 2 -11.86 -13.40 -7.24
CA THR A 2 -12.53 -13.24 -5.93
C THR A 2 -12.03 -12.04 -5.10
N ILE A 3 -10.74 -11.72 -5.13
CA ILE A 3 -10.19 -10.56 -4.40
C ILE A 3 -10.58 -9.25 -5.06
N ILE A 4 -10.69 -9.21 -6.39
CA ILE A 4 -11.27 -8.05 -7.08
C ILE A 4 -12.73 -7.91 -6.66
N LEU A 5 -13.53 -8.98 -6.58
CA LEU A 5 -14.92 -8.85 -6.12
C LEU A 5 -15.02 -8.37 -4.66
N ASN A 6 -14.18 -8.83 -3.74
CA ASN A 6 -14.20 -8.39 -2.34
C ASN A 6 -13.61 -6.98 -2.14
N LEU A 7 -12.48 -6.67 -2.76
CA LEU A 7 -11.88 -5.33 -2.71
C LEU A 7 -12.76 -4.32 -3.46
N LYS A 8 -13.37 -4.71 -4.58
CA LYS A 8 -14.31 -3.88 -5.34
C LYS A 8 -15.62 -3.73 -4.57
N LEU A 9 -16.19 -4.76 -3.92
CA LEU A 9 -17.35 -4.57 -3.02
C LEU A 9 -17.03 -3.61 -1.87
N HIS A 10 -15.87 -3.78 -1.23
CA HIS A 10 -15.45 -2.96 -0.10
C HIS A 10 -15.16 -1.50 -0.52
N LEU A 11 -14.50 -1.30 -1.67
CA LEU A 11 -14.26 0.03 -2.26
C LEU A 11 -15.54 0.68 -2.82
N THR A 12 -16.51 -0.11 -3.30
CA THR A 12 -17.82 0.42 -3.76
C THR A 12 -18.64 0.92 -2.57
N PHE A 13 -18.55 0.26 -1.41
CA PHE A 13 -19.17 0.72 -0.16
C PHE A 13 -18.59 2.05 0.33
N LEU A 14 -17.28 2.28 0.18
CA LEU A 14 -16.63 3.57 0.52
C LEU A 14 -16.92 4.69 -0.49
N HIS A 15 -17.30 4.36 -1.72
CA HIS A 15 -17.63 5.35 -2.76
C HIS A 15 -19.04 5.93 -2.62
N LEU A 16 -19.95 5.26 -1.90
CA LEU A 16 -21.34 5.68 -1.73
C LEU A 16 -21.58 6.69 -0.59
N GLU A 17 -20.60 6.94 0.29
CA GLU A 17 -20.71 7.93 1.37
C GLU A 17 -20.16 9.32 1.02
N ASN A 18 -19.65 9.55 -0.20
CA ASN A 18 -18.96 10.80 -0.57
C ASN A 18 -19.55 11.52 -1.79
N SER A 19 -20.88 11.54 -1.91
CA SER A 19 -21.56 12.38 -2.89
C SER A 19 -22.57 13.29 -2.21
N ASP A 20 -22.09 14.38 -1.63
CA ASP A 20 -22.77 15.67 -1.61
C ASP A 20 -21.78 16.75 -1.11
N VAL A 21 -21.46 17.71 -1.98
CA VAL A 21 -21.43 19.16 -1.73
C VAL A 21 -20.79 19.84 -2.96
N LEU A 22 -21.63 20.53 -3.73
CA LEU A 22 -21.24 21.59 -4.66
C LEU A 22 -21.53 22.96 -4.01
N ILE A 23 -20.69 23.96 -4.33
CA ILE A 23 -21.00 25.36 -4.74
C ILE A 23 -20.03 26.41 -4.14
N ASN A 24 -19.32 27.12 -5.06
CA ASN A 24 -18.82 28.53 -5.15
C ASN A 24 -18.39 29.32 -3.87
N ALA A 25 -17.40 30.23 -3.87
CA ALA A 25 -17.16 31.35 -4.79
C ALA A 25 -15.88 32.18 -4.45
N LYS A 26 -15.41 32.93 -5.47
CA LYS A 26 -14.71 34.25 -5.49
C LYS A 26 -13.18 34.41 -5.30
N LYS A 27 -12.61 35.04 -6.35
CA LYS A 27 -11.36 35.82 -6.42
C LYS A 27 -11.38 36.97 -5.42
N ASP A 28 -10.22 37.30 -4.86
CA ASP A 28 -9.66 38.66 -4.88
C ASP A 28 -8.13 38.57 -4.76
N GLY A 29 -7.43 39.47 -5.44
CA GLY A 29 -5.98 39.42 -5.62
C GLY A 29 -5.22 40.28 -4.63
N GLU A 30 -4.00 39.84 -4.29
CA GLU A 30 -2.90 40.73 -3.91
C GLU A 30 -1.57 40.01 -4.18
N SER A 31 -0.61 40.71 -4.78
CA SER A 31 0.71 40.15 -5.13
C SER A 31 1.72 40.41 -4.03
N PRO A 32 2.63 39.45 -3.74
CA PRO A 32 3.97 39.85 -3.34
C PRO A 32 5.09 39.07 -4.03
N LYS A 33 6.05 39.86 -4.55
CA LYS A 33 7.51 39.69 -4.68
C LYS A 33 8.07 38.41 -5.34
N ALA A 34 8.83 38.66 -6.41
CA ALA A 34 9.62 37.72 -7.19
C ALA A 34 10.75 37.07 -6.36
N GLY A 35 10.44 35.93 -5.75
CA GLY A 35 11.33 34.77 -5.76
C GLY A 35 10.83 33.82 -6.85
N THR A 36 11.71 33.14 -7.56
CA THR A 36 11.35 32.19 -8.64
C THR A 36 10.60 31.00 -8.04
N GLN A 37 9.32 31.15 -7.73
CA GLN A 37 8.45 30.06 -7.28
C GLN A 37 8.32 29.07 -8.42
N LYS A 38 9.02 27.93 -8.32
CA LYS A 38 8.76 26.80 -9.21
C LYS A 38 7.30 26.43 -9.03
N LYS A 39 6.50 26.58 -10.10
CA LYS A 39 5.12 26.06 -10.11
C LYS A 39 5.15 24.57 -9.77
N ALA A 40 4.34 24.17 -8.80
CA ALA A 40 4.18 22.77 -8.44
C ALA A 40 3.76 21.95 -9.66
N SER A 41 4.36 20.77 -9.85
CA SER A 41 3.98 19.86 -10.94
C SER A 41 2.56 19.32 -10.71
N ALA A 42 1.92 18.81 -11.77
CA ALA A 42 0.61 18.16 -11.64
C ALA A 42 0.66 16.98 -10.64
N ALA A 43 1.74 16.19 -10.68
CA ALA A 43 2.01 15.13 -9.71
C ALA A 43 2.11 15.67 -8.28
N GLN A 44 2.83 16.77 -8.06
CA GLN A 44 2.97 17.40 -6.74
C GLN A 44 1.62 17.89 -6.20
N LEU A 45 0.81 18.56 -7.03
CA LEU A 45 -0.52 19.01 -6.64
C LEU A 45 -1.42 17.83 -6.28
N ARG A 46 -1.36 16.76 -7.08
CA ARG A 46 -2.18 15.57 -6.87
C ARG A 46 -1.78 14.79 -5.62
N ILE A 47 -0.48 14.54 -5.41
CA ILE A 47 -0.03 13.82 -4.21
C ILE A 47 -0.31 14.60 -2.93
N THR A 48 -0.16 15.93 -2.96
CA THR A 48 -0.48 16.79 -1.81
C THR A 48 -1.95 16.62 -1.41
N LYS A 49 -2.86 16.58 -2.39
CA LYS A 49 -4.27 16.28 -2.14
C LYS A 49 -4.46 14.89 -1.53
N ASP A 50 -3.88 13.85 -2.14
CA ASP A 50 -4.05 12.47 -1.69
C ASP A 50 -3.48 12.22 -0.28
N ILE A 51 -2.39 12.90 0.11
CA ILE A 51 -1.82 12.82 1.46
C ILE A 51 -2.68 13.60 2.47
N ASN A 52 -3.23 14.75 2.09
CA ASN A 52 -4.13 15.51 2.97
C ASN A 52 -5.47 14.79 3.23
N GLU A 53 -5.93 14.00 2.26
CA GLU A 53 -7.16 13.19 2.36
C GLU A 53 -6.87 11.76 2.84
N LEU A 54 -5.65 11.48 3.29
CA LEU A 54 -5.25 10.14 3.73
C LEU A 54 -6.03 9.73 4.98
N ASN A 55 -6.72 8.60 4.90
CA ASN A 55 -7.49 8.03 5.99
C ASN A 55 -6.92 6.65 6.33
N LEU A 56 -6.05 6.60 7.34
CA LEU A 56 -5.32 5.39 7.68
C LEU A 56 -6.12 4.51 8.65
N PRO A 57 -6.24 3.20 8.37
CA PRO A 57 -6.63 2.22 9.37
C PRO A 57 -5.74 2.31 10.61
N LYS A 58 -6.25 1.93 11.79
CA LYS A 58 -5.48 1.94 13.06
C LYS A 58 -4.21 1.09 13.03
N THR A 59 -4.18 0.10 12.13
CA THR A 59 -3.04 -0.80 11.89
C THR A 59 -1.99 -0.19 10.96
N CYS A 60 -2.23 1.01 10.42
CA CYS A 60 -1.37 1.66 9.44
C CYS A 60 -0.81 2.99 9.97
N GLY A 61 0.40 3.33 9.54
CA GLY A 61 1.03 4.62 9.81
C GLY A 61 1.93 5.04 8.65
N THR A 62 2.16 6.34 8.48
CA THR A 62 3.08 6.87 7.47
C THR A 62 4.27 7.59 8.12
N GLU A 63 5.43 7.49 7.48
CA GLU A 63 6.64 8.21 7.85
C GLU A 63 7.17 8.95 6.63
N PHE A 64 7.47 10.24 6.78
CA PHE A 64 8.08 11.08 5.76
C PHE A 64 9.51 11.40 6.21
N PRO A 65 10.53 10.71 5.67
CA PRO A 65 11.92 10.94 6.07
C PRO A 65 12.37 12.39 5.83
N ASP A 66 11.85 13.00 4.77
CA ASP A 66 11.98 14.42 4.48
C ASP A 66 10.57 15.05 4.50
N PRO A 67 10.27 15.96 5.45
CA PRO A 67 8.96 16.63 5.53
C PRO A 67 8.61 17.46 4.30
N ASP A 68 9.61 17.89 3.51
CA ASP A 68 9.40 18.68 2.30
C ASP A 68 9.22 17.80 1.04
N ASP A 69 9.50 16.48 1.13
CA ASP A 69 9.30 15.52 0.04
C ASP A 69 8.09 14.61 0.27
N LEU A 70 6.93 15.03 -0.24
CA LEU A 70 5.72 14.20 -0.25
C LEU A 70 5.73 13.09 -1.32
N LEU A 71 6.71 13.08 -2.24
CA LEU A 71 6.80 12.08 -3.31
C LEU A 71 7.48 10.79 -2.84
N SER A 72 8.22 10.83 -1.73
CA SER A 72 8.92 9.69 -1.15
C SER A 72 8.56 9.52 0.32
N PHE A 73 7.83 8.47 0.65
CA PHE A 73 7.42 8.21 2.04
C PHE A 73 7.37 6.72 2.32
N LYS A 74 7.22 6.37 3.59
CA LYS A 74 7.03 4.98 4.03
C LYS A 74 5.63 4.77 4.56
N LEU A 75 5.06 3.61 4.26
CA LEU A 75 3.88 3.08 4.90
C LEU A 75 4.30 1.94 5.84
N ILE A 76 3.73 1.93 7.02
CA ILE A 76 3.92 0.89 8.03
C ILE A 76 2.59 0.21 8.24
N ILE A 77 2.57 -1.11 8.13
CA ILE A 77 1.39 -1.93 8.42
C ILE A 77 1.74 -2.86 9.59
N CYS A 78 0.93 -2.80 10.63
CA CYS A 78 0.99 -3.68 11.81
C CYS A 78 -0.35 -4.41 11.96
N PRO A 79 -0.55 -5.55 11.28
CA PRO A 79 -1.79 -6.30 11.36
C PRO A 79 -2.08 -6.75 12.80
N ASP A 80 -3.33 -6.63 13.22
CA ASP A 80 -3.84 -7.03 14.54
C ASP A 80 -4.69 -8.31 14.50
N GLU A 81 -4.91 -8.86 13.31
CA GLU A 81 -5.60 -10.12 13.03
C GLU A 81 -4.94 -10.89 11.85
N GLY A 82 -5.49 -12.05 11.51
CA GLY A 82 -5.00 -12.89 10.43
C GLY A 82 -3.64 -13.55 10.70
N PHE A 83 -3.04 -14.13 9.66
CA PHE A 83 -1.77 -14.88 9.77
C PHE A 83 -0.59 -14.02 10.24
N TYR A 84 -0.62 -12.74 9.89
CA TYR A 84 0.49 -11.80 10.12
C TYR A 84 0.29 -10.93 11.36
N ARG A 85 -0.66 -11.31 12.22
CA ARG A 85 -0.94 -10.63 13.48
C ARG A 85 0.33 -10.42 14.31
N GLY A 86 0.53 -9.19 14.77
CA GLY A 86 1.69 -8.81 15.59
C GLY A 86 2.98 -8.58 14.78
N GLY A 87 2.91 -8.64 13.44
CA GLY A 87 3.99 -8.23 12.56
C GLY A 87 4.08 -6.72 12.40
N ARG A 88 5.20 -6.27 11.85
CA ARG A 88 5.48 -4.89 11.47
C ARG A 88 6.14 -4.91 10.08
N PHE A 89 5.43 -4.39 9.08
CA PHE A 89 5.85 -4.41 7.67
C PHE A 89 6.00 -2.99 7.14
N VAL A 90 7.16 -2.70 6.54
CA VAL A 90 7.49 -1.39 5.98
C VAL A 90 7.42 -1.45 4.47
N PHE A 91 6.75 -0.47 3.86
CA PHE A 91 6.69 -0.30 2.42
C PHE A 91 7.21 1.09 2.04
N SER A 92 8.14 1.16 1.10
CA SER A 92 8.57 2.42 0.49
C SER A 92 7.62 2.80 -0.65
N PHE A 93 7.17 4.05 -0.67
CA PHE A 93 6.41 4.66 -1.76
C PHE A 93 7.30 5.67 -2.48
N LYS A 94 7.27 5.62 -3.82
CA LYS A 94 7.92 6.60 -4.69
C LYS A 94 6.97 7.02 -5.81
N VAL A 95 6.50 8.26 -5.72
CA VAL A 95 5.58 8.87 -6.68
C VAL A 95 6.39 9.44 -7.84
N GLY A 96 6.04 9.01 -9.06
CA GLY A 96 6.70 9.47 -10.28
C GLY A 96 6.14 10.80 -10.81
N PRO A 97 6.84 11.45 -11.77
CA PRO A 97 6.38 12.71 -12.37
C PRO A 97 5.09 12.56 -13.18
N ASN A 98 4.75 11.33 -13.61
CA ASN A 98 3.55 11.02 -14.37
C ASN A 98 2.33 10.68 -13.48
N TYR A 99 2.45 10.78 -12.16
CA TYR A 99 1.31 10.59 -11.26
C TYR A 99 0.21 11.63 -11.53
N PRO A 100 -1.08 11.26 -11.64
CA PRO A 100 -1.69 9.96 -11.36
C PRO A 100 -1.90 9.06 -12.59
N HIS A 101 -1.35 9.39 -13.76
CA HIS A 101 -1.47 8.55 -14.95
C HIS A 101 -0.73 7.22 -14.80
N GLU A 102 0.41 7.24 -14.11
CA GLU A 102 1.13 6.05 -13.66
C GLU A 102 0.98 5.87 -12.13
N PRO A 103 0.92 4.63 -11.62
CA PRO A 103 0.87 4.39 -10.18
C PRO A 103 2.20 4.76 -9.51
N PRO A 104 2.20 5.01 -8.19
CA PRO A 104 3.43 5.07 -7.40
C PRO A 104 4.16 3.72 -7.45
N LYS A 105 5.49 3.76 -7.38
CA LYS A 105 6.29 2.55 -7.15
C LYS A 105 6.23 2.21 -5.68
N VAL A 106 5.86 0.96 -5.36
CA VAL A 106 5.80 0.44 -4.00
C VAL A 106 6.71 -0.78 -3.89
N LYS A 107 7.53 -0.81 -2.84
CA LYS A 107 8.33 -1.98 -2.45
C LYS A 107 8.18 -2.28 -0.97
N CYS A 108 8.13 -3.56 -0.62
CA CYS A 108 8.25 -4.00 0.76
C CYS A 108 9.72 -3.98 1.17
N GLU A 109 10.07 -3.23 2.20
CA GLU A 109 11.42 -3.20 2.78
C GLU A 109 11.61 -4.31 3.82
N THR A 110 10.52 -4.88 4.33
CA THR A 110 10.54 -5.98 5.30
C THR A 110 10.55 -7.33 4.59
N GLN A 111 11.57 -8.16 4.84
CA GLN A 111 11.57 -9.54 4.36
C GLN A 111 10.42 -10.32 5.01
N VAL A 112 9.54 -10.92 4.21
CA VAL A 112 8.33 -11.59 4.70
C VAL A 112 8.00 -12.82 3.87
N TYR A 113 7.56 -13.89 4.54
CA TYR A 113 7.02 -15.07 3.88
C TYR A 113 5.57 -14.81 3.48
N HIS A 114 5.32 -14.39 2.23
CA HIS A 114 4.00 -13.99 1.75
C HIS A 114 3.78 -14.37 0.27
N PRO A 115 2.62 -14.92 -0.15
CA PRO A 115 2.36 -15.30 -1.55
C PRO A 115 2.60 -14.17 -2.57
N ASN A 116 2.16 -12.95 -2.24
CA ASN A 116 2.21 -11.78 -3.13
C ASN A 116 3.41 -10.86 -2.95
N ILE A 117 4.42 -11.25 -2.16
CA ILE A 117 5.65 -10.45 -1.95
C ILE A 117 6.85 -11.39 -2.14
N ASP A 118 7.79 -11.02 -3.01
CA ASP A 118 9.03 -11.78 -3.18
C ASP A 118 10.15 -11.32 -2.22
N LEU A 119 11.29 -12.01 -2.28
CA LEU A 119 12.45 -11.73 -1.44
C LEU A 119 13.14 -10.40 -1.78
N ASP A 120 12.90 -9.84 -2.97
CA ASP A 120 13.42 -8.54 -3.42
C ASP A 120 12.47 -7.37 -3.08
N GLY A 121 11.39 -7.66 -2.35
CA GLY A 121 10.40 -6.71 -1.89
C GLY A 121 9.40 -6.27 -2.96
N ASN A 122 9.36 -6.92 -4.12
CA ASN A 122 8.35 -6.60 -5.13
C ASN A 122 6.98 -7.09 -4.65
N VAL A 123 5.96 -6.29 -4.90
CA VAL A 123 4.58 -6.56 -4.47
C VAL A 123 3.70 -6.86 -5.69
N CYS A 124 2.90 -7.92 -5.61
CA CYS A 124 1.83 -8.20 -6.56
C CYS A 124 0.51 -7.67 -6.00
N LEU A 125 0.17 -6.45 -6.41
CA LEU A 125 -1.13 -5.82 -6.16
C LEU A 125 -1.62 -5.26 -7.51
N ASN A 126 -2.76 -5.75 -7.98
CA ASN A 126 -3.33 -5.43 -9.30
C ASN A 126 -3.45 -3.91 -9.57
N ILE A 127 -3.87 -3.14 -8.56
CA ILE A 127 -4.01 -1.68 -8.68
C ILE A 127 -2.66 -0.94 -8.77
N LEU A 128 -1.53 -1.60 -8.54
CA LEU A 128 -0.19 -1.05 -8.84
C LEU A 128 0.28 -1.37 -10.27
N ARG A 129 -0.55 -2.03 -11.08
CA ARG A 129 -0.23 -2.56 -12.41
C ARG A 129 -1.40 -2.34 -13.37
N GLU A 130 -2.01 -3.41 -13.87
CA GLU A 130 -3.05 -3.39 -14.92
C GLU A 130 -4.36 -2.70 -14.51
N ASP A 131 -4.71 -2.78 -13.21
CA ASP A 131 -5.95 -2.21 -12.69
C ASP A 131 -5.77 -0.77 -12.16
N TRP A 132 -4.57 -0.18 -12.29
CA TRP A 132 -4.39 1.22 -11.98
C TRP A 132 -5.27 2.11 -12.86
N LYS A 133 -5.92 3.08 -12.23
CA LYS A 133 -6.67 4.14 -12.89
C LYS A 133 -6.35 5.47 -12.19
N PRO A 134 -6.27 6.59 -12.93
CA PRO A 134 -5.97 7.89 -12.33
C PRO A 134 -6.96 8.37 -11.26
N VAL A 135 -8.14 7.75 -11.15
CA VAL A 135 -9.12 8.01 -10.09
C VAL A 135 -8.74 7.38 -8.74
N LEU A 136 -7.89 6.36 -8.74
CA LEU A 136 -7.37 5.74 -7.51
C LEU A 136 -6.39 6.68 -6.82
N THR A 137 -6.31 6.57 -5.51
CA THR A 137 -5.50 7.44 -4.64
C THR A 137 -4.51 6.61 -3.81
N ILE A 138 -3.66 7.29 -3.04
CA ILE A 138 -2.80 6.62 -2.04
C ILE A 138 -3.62 5.79 -1.05
N ASN A 139 -4.80 6.27 -0.61
CA ASN A 139 -5.70 5.48 0.25
C ASN A 139 -6.06 4.14 -0.39
N SER A 140 -6.40 4.11 -1.68
CA SER A 140 -6.73 2.86 -2.39
C SER A 140 -5.59 1.85 -2.31
N ILE A 141 -4.34 2.32 -2.43
CA ILE A 141 -3.14 1.47 -2.33
C ILE A 141 -2.95 0.99 -0.89
N VAL A 142 -3.08 1.86 0.11
CA VAL A 142 -2.96 1.51 1.54
C VAL A 142 -3.93 0.39 1.91
N TYR A 143 -5.21 0.53 1.54
CA TYR A 143 -6.21 -0.51 1.78
C TYR A 143 -5.91 -1.80 1.01
N GLY A 144 -5.44 -1.70 -0.24
CA GLY A 144 -5.02 -2.86 -1.02
C GLY A 144 -3.87 -3.63 -0.36
N LEU A 145 -2.85 -2.92 0.13
CA LEU A 145 -1.71 -3.53 0.83
C LEU A 145 -2.13 -4.14 2.17
N GLN A 146 -2.96 -3.46 2.95
CA GLN A 146 -3.50 -4.01 4.21
C GLN A 146 -4.27 -5.31 3.93
N TYR A 147 -5.11 -5.31 2.90
CA TYR A 147 -5.94 -6.45 2.55
C TYR A 147 -5.10 -7.68 2.16
N LEU A 148 -3.93 -7.51 1.54
CA LEU A 148 -3.02 -8.64 1.26
C LEU A 148 -2.61 -9.39 2.53
N PHE A 149 -2.43 -8.71 3.66
CA PHE A 149 -2.11 -9.36 4.93
C PHE A 149 -3.31 -10.03 5.61
N LEU A 150 -4.53 -9.60 5.30
CA LEU A 150 -5.75 -10.22 5.81
C LEU A 150 -6.10 -11.47 5.00
N GLU A 151 -6.11 -11.33 3.67
CA GLU A 151 -6.50 -12.37 2.72
C GLU A 151 -5.44 -12.50 1.62
N PRO A 152 -4.33 -13.22 1.87
CA PRO A 152 -3.29 -13.44 0.88
C PRO A 152 -3.84 -14.11 -0.37
N ASN A 153 -3.43 -13.65 -1.55
CA ASN A 153 -3.90 -14.19 -2.81
C ASN A 153 -2.95 -15.28 -3.32
N PRO A 154 -3.39 -16.54 -3.44
CA PRO A 154 -2.55 -17.56 -4.05
C PRO A 154 -2.64 -17.56 -5.59
N GLU A 155 -3.53 -16.75 -6.19
CA GLU A 155 -3.57 -16.53 -7.65
C GLU A 155 -2.46 -15.57 -8.07
N ASP A 156 -1.72 -15.91 -9.14
CA ASP A 156 -0.56 -15.17 -9.65
C ASP A 156 0.48 -14.76 -8.58
N PRO A 157 1.00 -15.71 -7.79
CA PRO A 157 1.89 -15.42 -6.67
C PRO A 157 3.31 -15.09 -7.14
N LEU A 158 3.98 -14.21 -6.41
CA LEU A 158 5.41 -13.99 -6.57
C LEU A 158 6.23 -15.05 -5.82
N ASN A 159 5.69 -15.51 -4.68
CA ASN A 159 6.25 -16.63 -3.91
C ASN A 159 5.35 -17.86 -4.09
N LYS A 160 5.72 -18.71 -5.06
CA LYS A 160 4.96 -19.92 -5.42
C LYS A 160 4.87 -20.92 -4.26
N ASP A 161 5.97 -21.12 -3.53
CA ASP A 161 6.00 -22.03 -2.38
C ASP A 161 5.02 -21.59 -1.29
N ALA A 162 4.98 -20.28 -0.99
CA ALA A 162 4.04 -19.73 -0.03
C ALA A 162 2.58 -19.91 -0.47
N ALA A 163 2.29 -19.69 -1.75
CA ALA A 163 0.95 -19.87 -2.31
C ALA A 163 0.51 -21.35 -2.30
N GLU A 164 1.39 -22.27 -2.68
CA GLU A 164 1.11 -23.71 -2.68
C GLU A 164 0.79 -24.20 -1.27
N VAL A 165 1.60 -23.81 -0.28
CA VAL A 165 1.35 -24.19 1.13
C VAL A 165 0.03 -23.60 1.62
N LEU A 166 -0.31 -22.35 1.26
CA LEU A 166 -1.58 -21.72 1.62
C LEU A 166 -2.79 -22.50 1.06
N GLN A 167 -2.73 -22.91 -0.21
CA GLN A 167 -3.81 -23.66 -0.87
C GLN A 167 -3.95 -25.08 -0.30
N ASN A 168 -2.83 -25.77 -0.08
CA ASN A 168 -2.83 -27.19 0.27
C ASN A 168 -2.94 -27.45 1.78
N ASN A 169 -2.37 -26.57 2.62
CA ASN A 169 -2.35 -26.76 4.06
C ASN A 169 -2.26 -25.42 4.81
N ARG A 170 -3.44 -24.83 5.06
CA ARG A 170 -3.59 -23.57 5.79
C ARG A 170 -2.87 -23.54 7.15
N ARG A 171 -2.85 -24.65 7.89
CA ARG A 171 -2.17 -24.74 9.19
C ARG A 171 -0.65 -24.72 9.04
N ALA A 172 -0.11 -25.41 8.04
CA ALA A 172 1.32 -25.35 7.75
C ALA A 172 1.73 -23.94 7.30
N PHE A 173 0.88 -23.26 6.52
CA PHE A 173 1.10 -21.87 6.13
C PHE A 173 1.21 -20.95 7.37
N GLU A 174 0.25 -21.04 8.29
CA GLU A 174 0.26 -20.29 9.55
C GLU A 174 1.55 -20.55 10.37
N GLN A 175 1.97 -21.81 10.48
CA GLN A 175 3.21 -22.18 11.17
C GLN A 175 4.45 -21.58 10.51
N ASN A 176 4.51 -21.60 9.17
CA ASN A 176 5.62 -21.03 8.42
C ASN A 176 5.68 -19.50 8.57
N VAL A 177 4.53 -18.82 8.47
CA VAL A 177 4.43 -17.37 8.73
C VAL A 177 4.93 -17.03 10.13
N ALA A 178 4.44 -17.74 11.15
CA ALA A 178 4.85 -17.51 12.54
C ALA A 178 6.35 -17.78 12.77
N LYS A 179 6.92 -18.79 12.09
CA LYS A 179 8.36 -19.11 12.15
C LYS A 179 9.19 -18.01 11.47
N ALA A 180 8.81 -17.59 10.28
CA ALA A 180 9.47 -16.53 9.54
C ALA A 180 9.46 -15.20 10.32
N MET A 181 8.30 -14.80 10.85
CA MET A 181 8.16 -13.54 11.59
C MET A 181 9.01 -13.47 12.86
N ARG A 182 9.27 -14.61 13.52
CA ARG A 182 10.14 -14.70 14.69
C ARG A 182 11.64 -14.64 14.36
N GLY A 183 12.03 -14.66 13.09
CA GLY A 183 13.42 -14.80 12.66
C GLY A 183 13.77 -16.28 12.52
N GLY A 184 13.67 -16.83 11.32
CA GLY A 184 13.86 -18.26 11.14
C GLY A 184 13.78 -18.75 9.69
N TYR A 185 14.17 -20.02 9.50
CA TYR A 185 14.17 -20.66 8.20
C TYR A 185 12.78 -21.19 7.80
N VAL A 186 12.34 -20.91 6.58
CA VAL A 186 11.26 -21.62 5.92
C VAL A 186 11.82 -22.20 4.62
N GLY A 187 11.87 -23.53 4.53
CA GLY A 187 12.65 -24.21 3.49
C GLY A 187 14.13 -23.83 3.58
N ALA A 188 14.70 -23.36 2.47
CA ALA A 188 16.10 -22.94 2.38
C ALA A 188 16.34 -21.45 2.72
N PHE A 189 15.27 -20.66 2.90
CA PHE A 189 15.39 -19.21 3.08
C PHE A 189 15.28 -18.83 4.56
N TYR A 190 16.22 -18.03 5.03
CA TYR A 190 16.13 -17.36 6.33
C TYR A 190 15.34 -16.06 6.17
N PHE A 191 14.36 -15.85 7.05
CA PHE A 191 13.61 -14.61 7.14
C PHE A 191 14.02 -13.85 8.40
N GLU A 192 14.31 -12.56 8.28
CA GLU A 192 14.58 -11.69 9.42
C GLU A 192 13.35 -11.51 10.31
N ARG A 193 13.59 -11.28 11.61
CA ARG A 193 12.51 -11.06 12.58
C ARG A 193 11.77 -9.76 12.27
N CYS A 194 10.46 -9.83 12.08
CA CYS A 194 9.60 -8.68 11.75
C CYS A 194 8.38 -8.52 12.68
N LEU A 195 8.46 -9.01 13.92
CA LEU A 195 7.45 -8.74 14.94
C LEU A 195 7.52 -7.29 15.45
N LYS A 196 6.35 -6.69 15.70
CA LYS A 196 6.17 -5.36 16.32
C LYS A 196 6.77 -5.31 17.74
#